data_AF-W4B9F9-F1
#
_entry.id   AF-W4B9F9-F1
#
_cell.length_a   1.000
_cell.length_b   1.000
_cell.length_c   1.000
_cell.angle_alpha   90.00
_cell.angle_beta   90.00
_cell.angle_gamma   90.00
#
_symmetry.space_group_name_H-M   'P 1'
#
loop_
_entity.id
_entity.type
_entity.pdbx_description
1 polymer ?
#
loop_
_entity_poly.entity_id
_entity_poly.type
_entity_poly.pdbx_seq_one_letter_code
_entity_poly.pdbx_strand_id
1 'polypeptide(L)' 'MMLQIAKLTLVGIFSLWAAFYVGSLTPQLWRQKNYRGAIGAAVLAGMTMVVPVLFTLLNEY' A
#
# COMPACT_ATOMS: atom_id res chain seq x y z
N MET A 1 12.24 21.15 -6.11
CA MET A 1 13.20 20.05 -5.85
C MET A 1 13.05 19.46 -4.45
N MET A 2 13.29 20.21 -3.36
CA MET A 2 13.12 19.71 -1.97
C MET A 2 11.71 19.15 -1.67
N LEU A 3 10.65 19.81 -2.16
CA LEU A 3 9.27 19.36 -1.94
C LEU A 3 8.95 18.01 -2.62
N GLN A 4 9.50 17.75 -3.80
CA GLN A 4 9.32 16.48 -4.52
C GLN A 4 10.05 15.34 -3.82
N ILE A 5 11.26 15.61 -3.31
CA ILE A 5 12.03 14.64 -2.53
C ILE A 5 11.24 14.26 -1.28
N ALA A 6 10.69 15.24 -0.55
CA ALA A 6 9.86 14.99 0.63
C ALA A 6 8.61 14.14 0.31
N LYS A 7 7.93 14.42 -0.82
CA LYS A 7 6.79 13.60 -1.30
C LYS A 7 7.20 12.16 -1.58
N LEU A 8 8.30 11.94 -2.30
CA LEU A 8 8.82 10.60 -2.61
C LEU A 8 9.21 9.83 -1.34
N THR A 9 9.87 10.48 -0.38
CA THR A 9 10.24 9.84 0.89
C THR A 9 9.00 9.44 1.69
N LEU A 10 7.98 10.29 1.75
CA LEU A 10 6.69 9.97 2.39
C LEU A 10 6.02 8.76 1.73
N VAL A 11 5.94 8.74 0.39
CA VAL A 11 5.38 7.62 -0.36
C VAL A 11 6.17 6.33 -0.11
N GLY A 12 7.50 6.41 -0.06
CA GLY A 12 8.38 5.27 0.27
C GLY A 12 8.13 4.72 1.67
N ILE A 13 7.99 5.58 2.68
CA ILE A 13 7.67 5.19 4.05
C ILE A 13 6.29 4.53 4.13
N PHE A 14 5.28 5.12 3.49
CA PHE A 14 3.93 4.53 3.44
C PHE A 14 3.91 3.19 2.71
N SER A 15 4.68 3.03 1.63
CA SER A 15 4.80 1.78 0.88
C SER A 15 5.48 0.69 1.70
N LEU A 16 6.55 1.03 2.43
CA LEU A 16 7.21 0.12 3.37
C LEU A 16 6.27 -0.29 4.51
N TRP A 17 5.56 0.68 5.10
CA TRP A 17 4.60 0.40 6.17
C TRP A 17 3.47 -0.50 5.67
N ALA A 18 2.93 -0.24 4.48
CA ALA A 18 1.93 -1.07 3.84
C ALA A 18 2.42 -2.51 3.60
N ALA A 19 3.65 -2.68 3.10
CA ALA A 19 4.24 -4.00 2.88
C ALA A 19 4.39 -4.78 4.20
N PHE A 20 4.86 -4.12 5.26
CA PHE A 20 4.94 -4.74 6.59
C PHE A 20 3.56 -5.06 7.17
N TYR A 21 2.58 -4.18 7.01
CA TYR A 21 1.23 -4.36 7.51
C TYR A 21 0.51 -5.52 6.79
N VAL A 22 0.50 -5.52 5.46
CA VAL A 22 -0.08 -6.60 4.65
C VAL A 22 0.68 -7.92 4.90
N GLY A 23 2.01 -7.87 4.94
CA GLY A 23 2.85 -9.01 5.29
C GLY A 23 2.52 -9.61 6.65
N SER A 24 2.33 -8.78 7.68
CA SER A 24 1.97 -9.21 9.04
C SER A 24 0.57 -9.82 9.14
N LEU A 25 -0.35 -9.36 8.28
CA LEU A 25 -1.72 -9.88 8.20
C LEU A 25 -1.80 -11.18 7.39
N THR A 26 -0.84 -11.43 6.50
CA THR A 26 -0.85 -12.59 5.59
C THR A 26 -0.96 -13.95 6.33
N PRO A 27 -0.20 -14.24 7.42
CA PRO A 27 -0.33 -15.50 8.15
C PRO A 27 -1.69 -15.68 8.83
N GLN A 28 -2.28 -14.59 9.32
CA GLN A 28 -3.61 -14.62 9.97
C GLN A 28 -4.72 -14.79 8.93
N LEU A 29 -4.60 -14.09 7.80
CA LEU A 29 -5.53 -14.12 6.68
C LEU A 29 -5.50 -15.46 5.91
N TRP A 30 -4.33 -16.11 5.84
CA TRP A 30 -4.15 -17.42 5.21
C TRP A 30 -4.89 -18.54 5.96
N ARG A 31 -5.07 -18.40 7.27
CA ARG A 31 -5.84 -19.36 8.09
C ARG A 31 -7.35 -19.24 7.88
N GLN A 32 -7.84 -18.24 7.15
CA GLN A 32 -9.27 -18.12 6.85
C GLN A 32 -9.69 -19.05 5.70
N LYS A 33 -10.75 -19.85 5.93
CA LYS A 33 -11.39 -20.66 4.88
C LYS A 33 -11.96 -19.77 3.76
N ASN A 34 -11.98 -20.31 2.53
CA ASN A 34 -12.48 -19.67 1.31
C ASN A 34 -11.67 -18.47 0.78
N TYR A 35 -10.36 -18.41 1.03
CA TYR A 35 -9.45 -17.41 0.42
C TYR A 35 -9.80 -15.93 0.69
N ARG A 36 -10.78 -15.66 1.57
CA ARG A 36 -11.27 -14.31 1.88
C ARG A 36 -10.15 -13.40 2.37
N GLY A 37 -9.25 -13.96 3.17
CA GLY A 37 -8.09 -13.22 3.65
C GLY A 37 -7.06 -12.90 2.56
N ALA A 38 -6.85 -13.80 1.60
CA ALA A 38 -5.95 -13.56 0.47
C ALA A 38 -6.47 -12.45 -0.45
N ILE A 39 -7.80 -12.38 -0.64
CA ILE A 39 -8.45 -11.30 -1.40
C ILE A 39 -8.27 -9.96 -0.68
N GLY A 40 -8.47 -9.92 0.65
CA GLY A 40 -8.24 -8.70 1.45
C GLY A 40 -6.80 -8.19 1.37
N ALA A 41 -5.82 -9.11 1.46
CA ALA A 41 -4.41 -8.76 1.31
C ALA A 41 -4.06 -8.26 -0.09
N ALA A 42 -4.61 -8.89 -1.14
CA ALA A 42 -4.40 -8.47 -2.53
C ALA A 42 -5.01 -7.10 -2.84
N VAL A 43 -6.22 -6.82 -2.33
CA VAL A 43 -6.86 -5.51 -2.47
C VAL A 43 -6.08 -4.44 -1.71
N LEU A 44 -5.64 -4.71 -0.48
CA LEU A 44 -4.79 -3.77 0.26
C LEU A 44 -3.48 -3.50 -0.48
N ALA A 45 -2.80 -4.53 -0.96
CA ALA A 45 -1.56 -4.38 -1.72
C ALA A 45 -1.78 -3.55 -3.00
N GLY A 46 -2.87 -3.81 -3.73
CA GLY A 46 -3.26 -3.03 -4.91
C GLY A 46 -3.52 -1.57 -4.58
N MET A 47 -4.26 -1.27 -3.51
CA MET A 47 -4.50 0.12 -3.09
C MET A 47 -3.21 0.82 -2.70
N THR A 48 -2.25 0.13 -2.08
CA THR A 48 -0.98 0.74 -1.68
C THR A 48 -0.08 1.09 -2.86
N MET A 49 -0.26 0.47 -4.03
CA MET A 49 0.40 0.88 -5.27
C MET A 49 -0.35 1.99 -6.02
N VAL A 50 -1.68 1.97 -5.99
CA VAL A 50 -2.52 2.90 -6.78
C VAL A 50 -2.73 4.23 -6.07
N VAL A 51 -2.90 4.24 -4.75
CA VAL A 51 -3.15 5.47 -3.97
C VAL A 51 -2.03 6.50 -4.10
N PRO A 52 -0.73 6.14 -3.98
CA PRO A 52 0.34 7.12 -4.15
C PRO A 52 0.35 7.73 -5.55
N VAL A 53 0.11 6.92 -6.58
CA VAL A 53 0.08 7.34 -7.99
C VAL A 53 -1.07 8.30 -8.26
N LEU A 54 -2.26 7.99 -7.74
CA LEU A 54 -3.42 8.90 -7.82
C LEU A 54 -3.17 10.21 -7.06
N PHE A 55 -2.51 10.16 -5.90
CA PHE A 55 -2.19 11.36 -5.13
C PHE A 55 -1.17 12.26 -5.85
N THR A 56 -0.21 11.68 -6.57
CA THR A 56 0.71 12.43 -7.42
C THR A 56 -0.01 13.06 -8.61
N LEU A 57 -0.85 12.30 -9.33
CA LEU A 57 -1.59 12.81 -10.48
C LEU A 57 -2.58 13.94 -10.12
N LEU A 58 -3.30 13.80 -9.00
CA LEU A 58 -4.25 14.82 -8.54
C LEU A 58 -3.60 16.09 -7.98
N ASN A 59 -2.30 16.06 -7.63
CA ASN A 59 -1.56 17.25 -7.23
C ASN A 59 -0.84 17.94 -8.39
N GLU A 60 -0.75 17.28 -9.55
CA GLU A 60 -0.19 17.87 -10.78
C GLU A 60 -1.24 18.61 -11.61
N TYR A 61 -2.53 18.42 -11.34
CA TYR A 61 -3.65 19.22 -11.84
C TYR A 61 -4.08 20.29 -10.83
#